data_AF-A0A1J5I559-F1
#
_entry.id   AF-A0A1J5I559-F1
#
_cell.length_a   1.000
_cell.length_b   1.000
_cell.length_c   1.000
_cell.angle_alpha   90.00
_cell.angle_beta   90.00
_cell.angle_gamma   90.00
#
_symmetry.space_group_name_H-M   'P 1'
#
loop_
_entity.id
_entity.type
_entity.pdbx_description
1 polymer ?
#
loop_
_entity_poly.entity_id
_entity_poly.type
_entity_poly.pdbx_seq_one_letter_code
_entity_poly.pdbx_strand_id
1 'polypeptide(L)'
;MCYFACAIHLKGKPVTAMQFISDLVARGRYCFSTEEATDALGTTAVATRAALRRLRQKDELAMPSRGFYVVVPPEFRNAGCLPAGHFIPALMEHLGEKYYAGLLSAAEYHGAAHQRPQIFQVMVARNKPEITCGKVRVMFVARKNVAQIPTADFKTPRGYLKISTPAATAFDLVGYPNHAAGLDNVATILAELAEHLDGEELIRLAALSPIAWAQRLGYLLELVGAQKKTAKLAKFISEKNPEPTPLTPSRPFEGISQLKPWNILVNTLVEADI
;
A
#
# COMPACT_ATOMS: atom_id res chain seq x y z
N MET A 1 -27.16 -63.14 -8.10
CA MET A 1 -25.78 -63.01 -7.59
C MET A 1 -25.20 -61.75 -8.20
N CYS A 2 -25.32 -60.58 -7.56
CA CYS A 2 -24.49 -60.09 -6.46
C CYS A 2 -22.99 -60.12 -6.81
N TYR A 3 -22.44 -58.96 -7.22
CA TYR A 3 -21.07 -58.56 -6.88
C TYR A 3 -21.02 -57.02 -6.84
N PHE A 4 -21.24 -56.51 -5.63
CA PHE A 4 -20.82 -55.17 -5.23
C PHE A 4 -19.28 -55.12 -5.30
N ALA A 5 -18.72 -54.34 -6.23
CA ALA A 5 -17.31 -53.98 -6.19
C ALA A 5 -17.14 -52.77 -5.28
N CYS A 6 -16.78 -53.04 -4.03
CA CYS A 6 -16.36 -52.05 -3.05
C CYS A 6 -15.03 -51.44 -3.51
N ALA A 7 -15.08 -50.24 -4.08
CA ALA A 7 -13.88 -49.44 -4.32
C ALA A 7 -13.38 -48.91 -2.96
N ILE A 8 -12.39 -49.59 -2.41
CA ILE A 8 -11.65 -49.17 -1.22
C ILE A 8 -10.87 -47.90 -1.60
N HIS A 9 -11.47 -46.75 -1.35
CA HIS A 9 -10.75 -45.49 -1.26
C HIS A 9 -9.82 -45.59 -0.04
N LEU A 10 -8.51 -45.75 -0.27
CA LEU A 10 -7.48 -45.61 0.75
C LEU A 10 -7.52 -44.17 1.29
N LYS A 11 -8.38 -43.93 2.29
CA LYS A 11 -8.43 -42.68 3.04
C LYS A 11 -7.17 -42.60 3.90
N GLY A 12 -6.20 -41.78 3.47
CA GLY A 12 -5.20 -41.24 4.39
C GLY A 12 -5.91 -40.61 5.60
N LYS A 13 -5.23 -40.57 6.77
CA LYS A 13 -5.77 -39.95 7.98
C LYS A 13 -6.32 -38.54 7.65
N PRO A 14 -7.51 -38.16 8.13
CA PRO A 14 -8.05 -36.83 7.87
C PRO A 14 -7.09 -35.78 8.42
N VAL A 15 -6.62 -34.89 7.55
CA VAL A 15 -5.74 -33.78 7.93
C VAL A 15 -6.54 -32.83 8.80
N THR A 16 -6.07 -32.55 10.01
CA THR A 16 -6.71 -31.56 10.87
C THR A 16 -6.38 -30.14 10.40
N ALA A 17 -7.25 -29.18 10.72
CA ALA A 17 -6.97 -27.77 10.42
C ALA A 17 -5.66 -27.27 11.05
N MET A 18 -5.28 -27.80 12.21
CA MET A 18 -3.99 -27.48 12.85
C MET A 18 -2.80 -28.02 12.05
N GLN A 19 -2.87 -29.29 11.59
CA GLN A 19 -1.83 -29.87 10.75
C GLN A 19 -1.70 -29.11 9.43
N PHE A 20 -2.82 -28.75 8.80
CA PHE A 20 -2.84 -27.95 7.58
C PHE A 20 -2.10 -26.61 7.74
N ILE A 21 -2.39 -25.83 8.79
CA ILE A 21 -1.70 -24.55 9.01
C ILE A 21 -0.22 -24.76 9.37
N SER A 22 0.11 -25.81 10.11
CA SER A 22 1.50 -26.15 10.46
C SER A 22 2.30 -26.51 9.21
N ASP A 23 1.72 -27.29 8.30
CA ASP A 23 2.35 -27.69 7.04
C ASP A 23 2.53 -26.51 6.09
N LEU A 24 1.58 -25.57 6.06
CA LEU A 24 1.72 -24.31 5.31
C LEU A 24 2.92 -23.50 5.82
N VAL A 25 3.00 -23.30 7.14
CA VAL A 25 4.08 -22.54 7.78
C VAL A 25 5.43 -23.20 7.55
N ALA A 26 5.51 -24.54 7.62
CA ALA A 26 6.74 -25.29 7.34
C ALA A 26 7.26 -25.07 5.91
N ARG A 27 6.38 -24.72 4.96
CA ARG A 27 6.73 -24.38 3.58
C ARG A 27 6.92 -22.87 3.36
N GLY A 28 6.94 -22.07 4.43
CA GLY A 28 7.06 -20.62 4.38
C GLY A 28 5.79 -19.90 3.92
N ARG A 29 4.64 -20.58 3.80
CA ARG A 29 3.35 -19.99 3.41
C ARG A 29 2.54 -19.65 4.64
N TYR A 30 2.03 -18.42 4.70
CA TYR A 30 1.26 -17.92 5.84
C TYR A 30 -0.12 -17.38 5.47
N CYS A 31 -0.49 -17.44 4.19
CA CYS A 31 -1.77 -16.97 3.69
C CYS A 31 -2.45 -18.09 2.90
N PHE A 32 -3.77 -18.21 3.03
CA PHE A 32 -4.58 -19.18 2.30
C PHE A 32 -6.03 -18.73 2.20
N SER A 33 -6.78 -19.30 1.26
CA SER A 33 -8.22 -19.02 1.08
C SER A 33 -9.11 -20.08 1.73
N THR A 34 -10.41 -19.78 1.85
CA THR A 34 -11.38 -20.78 2.34
C THR A 34 -11.47 -21.97 1.41
N GLU A 35 -11.36 -21.74 0.11
CA GLU A 35 -11.37 -22.76 -0.95
C GLU A 35 -10.16 -23.68 -0.78
N GLU A 36 -8.95 -23.12 -0.67
CA GLU A 36 -7.73 -23.90 -0.43
C GLU A 36 -7.82 -24.75 0.85
N ALA A 37 -8.34 -24.18 1.95
CA ALA A 37 -8.53 -24.92 3.18
C ALA A 37 -9.61 -26.02 3.04
N THR A 38 -10.66 -25.79 2.26
CA THR A 38 -11.73 -26.78 2.05
C THR A 38 -11.20 -27.97 1.26
N ASP A 39 -10.43 -27.71 0.20
CA ASP A 39 -9.81 -28.73 -0.63
C ASP A 39 -8.79 -29.55 0.17
N ALA A 40 -7.92 -28.87 0.94
CA ALA A 40 -6.88 -29.53 1.73
C ALA A 40 -7.43 -30.41 2.87
N LEU A 41 -8.54 -29.98 3.52
CA LEU A 41 -9.16 -30.74 4.60
C LEU A 41 -10.08 -31.85 4.11
N GLY A 42 -10.52 -31.80 2.84
CA GLY A 42 -11.47 -32.75 2.29
C GLY A 42 -12.83 -32.72 3.01
N THR A 43 -13.23 -31.55 3.53
CA THR A 43 -14.49 -31.38 4.27
C THR A 43 -15.44 -30.42 3.56
N THR A 44 -16.68 -30.31 4.03
CA THR A 44 -17.63 -29.33 3.47
C THR A 44 -17.21 -27.91 3.85
N ALA A 45 -17.57 -26.91 3.04
CA ALA A 45 -17.28 -25.50 3.33
C ALA A 45 -17.81 -25.04 4.71
N VAL A 46 -18.92 -25.62 5.19
CA VAL A 46 -19.46 -25.34 6.53
C VAL A 46 -18.54 -25.89 7.61
N ALA A 47 -18.08 -27.14 7.47
CA ALA A 47 -17.15 -27.77 8.41
C ALA A 47 -15.79 -27.05 8.42
N THR A 48 -15.26 -26.68 7.25
CA THR A 48 -14.04 -25.86 7.12
C THR A 48 -14.19 -24.54 7.87
N ARG A 49 -15.25 -23.76 7.60
CA ARG A 49 -15.48 -22.48 8.29
C ARG A 49 -15.58 -22.64 9.81
N ALA A 50 -16.21 -23.69 10.30
CA ALA A 50 -16.28 -23.99 11.72
C ALA A 50 -14.89 -24.31 12.31
N ALA A 51 -14.06 -25.06 11.59
CA ALA A 51 -12.68 -25.36 11.99
C ALA A 51 -11.80 -24.10 12.02
N LEU A 52 -11.84 -23.28 10.98
CA LEU A 52 -11.08 -22.03 10.91
C LEU A 52 -11.53 -21.03 11.98
N ARG A 53 -12.84 -20.96 12.28
CA ARG A 53 -13.35 -20.14 13.39
C ARG A 53 -12.75 -20.55 14.74
N ARG A 54 -12.60 -21.85 15.01
CA ARG A 54 -11.98 -22.34 16.25
C ARG A 54 -10.51 -21.94 16.36
N LEU A 55 -9.75 -22.01 15.27
CA LEU A 55 -8.34 -21.57 15.25
C LEU A 55 -8.23 -20.05 15.45
N ARG A 56 -9.14 -19.26 14.87
CA ARG A 56 -9.23 -17.81 15.12
C ARG A 56 -9.52 -17.48 16.58
N GLN A 57 -10.40 -18.23 17.24
CA GLN A 57 -10.68 -18.06 18.67
C GLN A 57 -9.48 -18.39 19.58
N LYS A 58 -8.48 -19.10 19.04
CA LYS A 58 -7.20 -19.41 19.72
C LYS A 58 -6.06 -18.48 19.28
N ASP A 59 -6.36 -17.42 18.52
CA ASP A 59 -5.38 -16.48 17.97
C ASP A 59 -4.30 -17.14 17.08
N GLU A 60 -4.59 -18.31 16.51
CA GLU A 60 -3.69 -19.00 15.57
C GLU A 60 -3.91 -18.55 14.11
N LEU A 61 -5.08 -17.97 13.84
CA LEU A 61 -5.45 -17.40 12.56
C LEU A 61 -6.04 -16.00 12.74
N ALA A 62 -5.82 -15.14 11.76
CA ALA A 62 -6.60 -13.93 11.56
C ALA A 62 -7.22 -13.92 10.16
N MET A 63 -8.22 -13.06 9.95
CA MET A 63 -8.96 -12.97 8.69
C MET A 63 -9.02 -11.51 8.25
N PRO A 64 -7.98 -10.99 7.57
CA PRO A 64 -7.92 -9.60 7.12
C PRO A 64 -9.02 -9.24 6.12
N SER A 65 -9.45 -10.21 5.30
CA SER A 65 -10.54 -10.05 4.35
C SER A 65 -11.40 -11.31 4.37
N ARG A 66 -12.69 -11.17 4.06
CA ARG A 66 -13.63 -12.30 4.07
C ARG A 66 -13.12 -13.40 3.13
N GLY A 67 -12.91 -14.59 3.68
CA GLY A 67 -12.46 -15.75 2.93
C GLY A 67 -10.95 -15.87 2.75
N PHE A 68 -10.17 -14.88 3.18
CA PHE A 68 -8.72 -14.86 3.17
C PHE A 68 -8.18 -14.90 4.60
N TYR A 69 -7.32 -15.87 4.89
CA TYR A 69 -6.78 -16.10 6.22
C TYR A 69 -5.27 -15.91 6.24
N VAL A 70 -4.79 -15.41 7.38
CA VAL A 70 -3.37 -15.36 7.70
C VAL A 70 -3.10 -16.22 8.93
N VAL A 71 -2.07 -17.04 8.87
CA VAL A 71 -1.55 -17.75 10.04
C VAL A 71 -0.86 -16.72 10.94
N VAL A 72 -1.12 -16.78 12.24
CA VAL A 72 -0.55 -15.88 13.25
C VAL A 72 0.45 -16.68 14.10
N PRO A 73 1.75 -16.62 13.77
CA PRO A 73 2.81 -17.21 14.57
C PRO A 73 2.85 -16.64 16.01
N PRO A 74 3.45 -17.35 16.97
CA PRO A 74 3.57 -16.90 18.35
C PRO A 74 4.08 -15.47 18.51
N GLU A 75 5.08 -15.06 17.72
CA GLU A 75 5.68 -13.73 17.76
C GLU A 75 4.71 -12.60 17.37
N PHE A 76 3.60 -12.91 16.69
CA PHE A 76 2.59 -11.94 16.26
C PHE A 76 1.26 -12.05 17.01
N ARG A 77 1.13 -12.95 18.01
CA ARG A 77 -0.12 -13.13 18.76
C ARG A 77 -0.57 -11.87 19.49
N ASN A 78 0.37 -11.11 20.08
CA ASN A 78 0.07 -9.83 20.73
C ASN A 78 -0.42 -8.73 19.76
N ALA A 79 -0.04 -8.83 18.48
CA ALA A 79 -0.54 -7.96 17.43
C ALA A 79 -1.88 -8.45 16.87
N GLY A 80 -2.21 -9.74 17.04
CA GLY A 80 -3.43 -10.38 16.56
C GLY A 80 -3.51 -10.55 15.04
N CYS A 81 -2.43 -10.25 14.31
CA CYS A 81 -2.32 -10.37 12.86
C CYS A 81 -0.86 -10.24 12.42
N LEU A 82 -0.55 -10.68 11.20
CA LEU A 82 0.75 -10.40 10.58
C LEU A 82 0.87 -8.92 10.20
N PRO A 83 2.08 -8.34 10.21
CA PRO A 83 2.33 -7.02 9.63
C PRO A 83 1.78 -6.94 8.20
N ALA A 84 1.19 -5.79 7.83
CA ALA A 84 0.51 -5.63 6.55
C ALA A 84 1.40 -5.98 5.35
N GLY A 85 2.66 -5.52 5.35
CA GLY A 85 3.63 -5.85 4.29
C GLY A 85 3.88 -7.35 4.09
N HIS A 86 3.55 -8.20 5.07
CA HIS A 86 3.72 -9.66 4.98
C HIS A 86 2.53 -10.40 4.34
N PHE A 87 1.34 -9.79 4.29
CA PHE A 87 0.14 -10.45 3.73
C PHE A 87 -0.50 -9.70 2.57
N ILE A 88 -0.24 -8.40 2.41
CA ILE A 88 -0.82 -7.59 1.32
C ILE A 88 -0.52 -8.17 -0.06
N PRO A 89 0.70 -8.65 -0.39
CA PRO A 89 0.94 -9.25 -1.70
C PRO A 89 -0.02 -10.41 -2.02
N ALA A 90 -0.13 -11.38 -1.11
CA ALA A 90 -1.02 -12.53 -1.27
C ALA A 90 -2.51 -12.13 -1.25
N LEU A 91 -2.89 -11.13 -0.46
CA LEU A 91 -4.26 -10.62 -0.44
C LEU A 91 -4.62 -9.96 -1.77
N MET A 92 -3.73 -9.13 -2.33
CA MET A 92 -4.00 -8.44 -3.58
C MET A 92 -4.05 -9.41 -4.77
N GLU A 93 -3.21 -10.46 -4.74
CA GLU A 93 -3.32 -11.58 -5.68
C GLU A 93 -4.66 -12.31 -5.56
N HIS A 94 -5.07 -12.66 -4.34
CA HIS A 94 -6.37 -13.30 -4.09
C HIS A 94 -7.55 -12.45 -4.58
N LEU A 95 -7.46 -11.13 -4.47
CA LEU A 95 -8.48 -10.20 -4.96
C LEU A 95 -8.37 -9.91 -6.47
N GLY A 96 -7.29 -10.33 -7.13
CA GLY A 96 -7.01 -9.99 -8.54
C GLY A 96 -6.76 -8.50 -8.76
N GLU A 97 -6.27 -7.79 -7.75
CA GLU A 97 -6.14 -6.33 -7.76
C GLU A 97 -4.70 -5.88 -7.99
N LYS A 98 -4.50 -4.95 -8.92
CA LYS A 98 -3.23 -4.24 -9.06
C LYS A 98 -3.08 -3.23 -7.92
N TYR A 99 -1.89 -3.21 -7.32
CA TYR A 99 -1.62 -2.40 -6.16
C TYR A 99 -0.16 -1.98 -6.08
N TYR A 100 0.11 -1.03 -5.20
CA TYR A 100 1.42 -0.82 -4.60
C TYR A 100 1.25 -0.20 -3.20
N ALA A 101 2.22 -0.40 -2.29
CA ALA A 101 2.30 0.40 -1.07
C ALA A 101 2.78 1.80 -1.44
N GLY A 102 2.04 2.82 -1.05
CA GLY A 102 2.26 4.22 -1.42
C GLY A 102 2.28 5.14 -0.21
N LEU A 103 2.31 6.46 -0.47
CA LEU A 103 2.21 7.49 0.57
C LEU A 103 3.25 7.29 1.70
N LEU A 104 2.85 7.41 2.96
CA LEU A 104 3.72 7.30 4.13
C LEU A 104 4.33 5.89 4.26
N SER A 105 3.60 4.85 3.84
CA SER A 105 4.14 3.48 3.88
C SER A 105 5.29 3.28 2.89
N ALA A 106 5.20 3.87 1.69
CA ALA A 106 6.34 3.85 0.77
C ALA A 106 7.49 4.72 1.27
N ALA A 107 7.18 5.90 1.82
CA ALA A 107 8.19 6.78 2.41
C ALA A 107 8.99 6.07 3.51
N GLU A 108 8.34 5.30 4.39
CA GLU A 108 9.00 4.45 5.39
C GLU A 108 10.00 3.47 4.74
N TYR A 109 9.60 2.78 3.68
CA TYR A 109 10.49 1.83 2.99
C TYR A 109 11.66 2.50 2.26
N HIS A 110 11.52 3.76 1.88
CA HIS A 110 12.60 4.59 1.33
C HIS A 110 13.47 5.23 2.41
N GLY A 111 13.19 5.00 3.69
CA GLY A 111 13.90 5.64 4.81
C GLY A 111 13.60 7.13 4.97
N ALA A 112 12.54 7.63 4.33
CA ALA A 112 12.13 9.03 4.31
C ALA A 112 10.97 9.32 5.29
N ALA A 113 10.85 8.52 6.36
CA ALA A 113 9.83 8.74 7.38
C ALA A 113 10.44 8.63 8.78
N HIS A 114 10.52 9.76 9.49
CA HIS A 114 11.02 9.86 10.86
C HIS A 114 10.27 8.97 11.87
N GLN A 115 8.97 8.73 11.61
CA GLN A 115 8.13 7.85 12.43
C GLN A 115 7.47 6.79 11.58
N ARG A 116 7.36 5.57 12.13
CA ARG A 116 6.62 4.50 11.46
C ARG A 116 5.14 4.84 11.38
N PRO A 117 4.54 4.85 10.18
CA PRO A 117 3.10 5.04 10.02
C PRO A 117 2.33 3.97 10.80
N GLN A 118 1.33 4.39 11.58
CA GLN A 118 0.47 3.46 12.31
C GLN A 118 -0.49 2.68 11.39
N ILE A 119 -0.71 3.18 10.17
CA ILE A 119 -1.62 2.61 9.18
C ILE A 119 -0.81 2.31 7.92
N PHE A 120 -0.92 1.07 7.42
CA PHE A 120 -0.30 0.69 6.17
C PHE A 120 -1.15 1.18 4.98
N GLN A 121 -0.55 1.90 4.05
CA GLN A 121 -1.25 2.61 2.97
C GLN A 121 -1.00 1.92 1.63
N VAL A 122 -2.10 1.53 0.99
CA VAL A 122 -2.07 0.79 -0.28
C VAL A 122 -2.85 1.55 -1.34
N MET A 123 -2.19 1.82 -2.45
CA MET A 123 -2.78 2.45 -3.62
C MET A 123 -3.43 1.36 -4.49
N VAL A 124 -4.69 1.57 -4.87
CA VAL A 124 -5.53 0.63 -5.65
C VAL A 124 -6.36 1.37 -6.70
N ALA A 125 -6.93 0.66 -7.67
CA ALA A 125 -7.69 1.29 -8.75
C ALA A 125 -9.01 1.93 -8.30
N ARG A 126 -9.61 1.40 -7.23
CA ARG A 126 -10.94 1.79 -6.72
C ARG A 126 -10.94 1.78 -5.20
N ASN A 127 -11.79 2.62 -4.60
CA ASN A 127 -11.95 2.68 -3.14
C ASN A 127 -12.33 1.31 -2.58
N LYS A 128 -11.71 0.95 -1.45
CA LYS A 128 -11.97 -0.28 -0.70
C LYS A 128 -12.09 0.06 0.78
N PRO A 129 -12.89 -0.69 1.56
CA PRO A 129 -12.96 -0.50 3.00
C PRO A 129 -11.59 -0.76 3.63
N GLU A 130 -11.28 -0.02 4.70
CA GLU A 130 -10.10 -0.29 5.51
C GLU A 130 -10.14 -1.71 6.09
N ILE A 131 -8.96 -2.31 6.27
CA ILE A 131 -8.79 -3.56 6.99
C ILE A 131 -8.36 -3.24 8.41
N THR A 132 -9.07 -3.82 9.37
CA THR A 132 -8.64 -3.92 10.77
C THR A 132 -8.49 -5.39 11.11
N CYS A 133 -7.25 -5.81 11.37
CA CYS A 133 -6.89 -7.19 11.70
C CYS A 133 -6.01 -7.17 12.96
N GLY A 134 -6.60 -7.49 14.11
CA GLY A 134 -5.94 -7.24 15.40
C GLY A 134 -5.58 -5.76 15.55
N LYS A 135 -4.31 -5.47 15.82
CA LYS A 135 -3.75 -4.10 15.88
C LYS A 135 -3.29 -3.57 14.52
N VAL A 136 -3.31 -4.40 13.48
CA VAL A 136 -2.85 -4.02 12.13
C VAL A 136 -3.98 -3.33 11.39
N ARG A 137 -3.69 -2.15 10.85
CA ARG A 137 -4.61 -1.35 10.03
C ARG A 137 -4.06 -1.18 8.63
N VAL A 138 -4.92 -1.33 7.63
CA VAL A 138 -4.59 -1.06 6.22
C VAL A 138 -5.63 -0.10 5.66
N MET A 139 -5.17 1.01 5.11
CA MET A 139 -5.99 1.97 4.37
C MET A 139 -5.74 1.82 2.88
N PHE A 140 -6.83 1.82 2.12
CA PHE A 140 -6.78 1.81 0.66
C PHE A 140 -7.11 3.20 0.11
N VAL A 141 -6.25 3.70 -0.76
CA VAL A 141 -6.43 5.00 -1.44
C VAL A 141 -6.56 4.76 -2.94
N ALA A 142 -7.62 5.31 -3.54
CA ALA A 142 -7.89 5.07 -4.95
C ALA A 142 -7.09 5.98 -5.88
N ARG A 143 -6.42 5.38 -6.85
CA ARG A 143 -5.76 6.04 -7.98
C ARG A 143 -6.13 5.31 -9.28
N LYS A 144 -6.85 6.00 -10.17
CA LYS A 144 -7.42 5.39 -11.40
C LYS A 144 -6.38 4.68 -12.27
N ASN A 145 -5.17 5.23 -12.36
CA ASN A 145 -4.08 4.68 -13.17
C ASN A 145 -3.05 3.90 -12.35
N VAL A 146 -3.43 3.29 -11.23
CA VAL A 146 -2.53 2.53 -10.33
C VAL A 146 -1.58 1.57 -11.08
N ALA A 147 -2.07 0.91 -12.14
CA ALA A 147 -1.30 -0.07 -12.90
C ALA A 147 -0.20 0.54 -13.78
N GLN A 148 -0.25 1.85 -14.04
CA GLN A 148 0.73 2.58 -14.83
C GLN A 148 1.80 3.24 -13.96
N ILE A 149 1.63 3.24 -12.64
CA ILE A 149 2.56 3.90 -11.73
C ILE A 149 3.79 3.02 -11.55
N PRO A 150 5.00 3.57 -11.73
CA PRO A 150 6.25 2.85 -11.48
C PRO A 150 6.32 2.32 -10.05
N THR A 151 6.77 1.08 -9.91
CA THR A 151 6.94 0.40 -8.62
C THR A 151 8.28 -0.31 -8.58
N ALA A 152 8.78 -0.54 -7.36
CA ALA A 152 9.95 -1.35 -7.09
C ALA A 152 9.57 -2.54 -6.21
N ASP A 153 10.32 -3.64 -6.33
CA ASP A 153 10.20 -4.79 -5.43
C ASP A 153 11.00 -4.55 -4.16
N PHE A 154 10.31 -4.51 -3.02
CA PHE A 154 10.92 -4.45 -1.70
C PHE A 154 10.90 -5.83 -1.05
N LYS A 155 12.07 -6.32 -0.61
CA LYS A 155 12.18 -7.62 0.05
C LYS A 155 11.64 -7.53 1.47
N THR A 156 10.66 -8.36 1.79
CA THR A 156 10.14 -8.54 3.14
C THR A 156 10.57 -9.91 3.70
N PRO A 157 10.47 -10.14 5.01
CA PRO A 157 10.68 -11.47 5.59
C PRO A 157 9.80 -12.58 5.00
N ARG A 158 8.70 -12.23 4.31
CA ARG A 158 7.70 -13.18 3.79
C ARG A 158 7.46 -13.06 2.28
N GLY A 159 8.40 -12.49 1.54
CA GLY A 159 8.35 -12.38 0.07
C GLY A 159 8.70 -10.99 -0.42
N TYR A 160 8.05 -10.55 -1.50
CA TYR A 160 8.25 -9.23 -2.07
C TYR A 160 6.99 -8.39 -1.95
N LEU A 161 7.17 -7.10 -1.67
CA LEU A 161 6.15 -6.08 -1.64
C LEU A 161 6.40 -5.09 -2.76
N LYS A 162 5.38 -4.80 -3.59
CA LYS A 162 5.43 -3.68 -4.53
C LYS A 162 5.28 -2.37 -3.76
N ILE A 163 6.28 -1.49 -3.85
CA ILE A 163 6.25 -0.13 -3.30
C ILE A 163 6.36 0.88 -4.45
N SER A 164 5.78 2.09 -4.33
CA SER A 164 6.02 3.14 -5.33
C SER A 164 7.48 3.54 -5.35
N THR A 165 8.01 3.90 -6.52
CA THR A 165 9.35 4.50 -6.63
C THR A 165 9.40 5.84 -5.87
N PRO A 166 10.58 6.36 -5.49
CA PRO A 166 10.69 7.63 -4.77
C PRO A 166 9.94 8.78 -5.46
N ALA A 167 10.05 8.89 -6.79
CA ALA A 167 9.31 9.90 -7.55
C ALA A 167 7.79 9.67 -7.49
N ALA A 168 7.33 8.41 -7.58
CA ALA A 168 5.90 8.11 -7.48
C ALA A 168 5.36 8.36 -6.06
N THR A 169 6.13 8.04 -5.02
CA THR A 169 5.83 8.37 -3.63
C THR A 169 5.69 9.89 -3.44
N ALA A 170 6.59 10.70 -4.00
CA ALA A 170 6.52 12.15 -3.94
C ALA A 170 5.22 12.70 -4.57
N PHE A 171 4.82 12.17 -5.73
CA PHE A 171 3.55 12.53 -6.35
C PHE A 171 2.33 12.10 -5.53
N ASP A 172 2.36 10.92 -4.92
CA ASP A 172 1.27 10.45 -4.06
C ASP A 172 1.11 11.36 -2.82
N LEU A 173 2.21 11.72 -2.16
CA LEU A 173 2.19 12.58 -0.97
C LEU A 173 1.56 13.95 -1.26
N VAL A 174 1.94 14.57 -2.38
CA VAL A 174 1.40 15.87 -2.81
C VAL A 174 -0.02 15.76 -3.37
N GLY A 175 -0.35 14.63 -4.00
CA GLY A 175 -1.67 14.36 -4.55
C GLY A 175 -2.72 14.10 -3.48
N TYR A 176 -2.30 13.54 -2.34
CA TYR A 176 -3.16 13.11 -1.25
C TYR A 176 -2.66 13.57 0.12
N PRO A 177 -2.47 14.89 0.36
CA PRO A 177 -1.85 15.39 1.58
C PRO A 177 -2.64 15.06 2.85
N ASN A 178 -3.97 14.90 2.75
CA ASN A 178 -4.82 14.46 3.87
C ASN A 178 -4.51 13.03 4.34
N HIS A 179 -3.94 12.19 3.46
CA HIS A 179 -3.44 10.87 3.83
C HIS A 179 -1.96 10.90 4.26
N ALA A 180 -1.32 12.06 4.19
CA ALA A 180 0.07 12.29 4.56
C ALA A 180 0.23 13.26 5.73
N ALA A 181 -0.80 13.42 6.57
CA ALA A 181 -0.82 14.32 7.73
C ALA A 181 -0.59 15.81 7.41
N GLY A 182 -0.94 16.25 6.20
CA GLY A 182 -0.85 17.65 5.79
C GLY A 182 0.45 18.00 5.05
N LEU A 183 0.52 19.23 4.53
CA LEU A 183 1.62 19.65 3.66
C LEU A 183 2.96 19.84 4.39
N ASP A 184 2.92 20.18 5.68
CA ASP A 184 4.14 20.31 6.50
C ASP A 184 4.88 18.97 6.56
N ASN A 185 4.18 17.90 6.94
CA ASN A 185 4.75 16.56 6.95
C ASN A 185 5.12 16.07 5.54
N VAL A 186 4.38 16.47 4.49
CA VAL A 186 4.79 16.18 3.11
C VAL A 186 6.12 16.86 2.79
N ALA A 187 6.33 18.13 3.17
CA ALA A 187 7.59 18.82 2.95
C ALA A 187 8.73 18.15 3.71
N THR A 188 8.55 17.81 5.00
CA THR A 188 9.51 17.05 5.79
C THR A 188 9.97 15.76 5.08
N ILE A 189 9.02 14.95 4.62
CA ILE A 189 9.33 13.69 3.91
C ILE A 189 10.03 13.95 2.57
N LEU A 190 9.63 15.00 1.85
CA LEU A 190 10.26 15.36 0.58
C LEU A 190 11.72 15.78 0.75
N ALA A 191 12.08 16.39 1.89
CA ALA A 191 13.47 16.76 2.17
C ALA A 191 14.39 15.52 2.21
N GLU A 192 13.97 14.44 2.87
CA GLU A 192 14.71 13.17 2.91
C GLU A 192 14.63 12.41 1.58
N LEU A 193 13.44 12.38 0.96
CA LEU A 193 13.22 11.63 -0.28
C LEU A 193 13.97 12.25 -1.47
N ALA A 194 14.29 13.55 -1.42
CA ALA A 194 14.97 14.28 -2.48
C ALA A 194 16.29 13.64 -2.93
N GLU A 195 17.04 13.02 -2.01
CA GLU A 195 18.31 12.35 -2.33
C GLU A 195 18.12 11.25 -3.38
N HIS A 196 17.01 10.53 -3.28
CA HIS A 196 16.65 9.37 -4.11
C HIS A 196 15.85 9.72 -5.37
N LEU A 197 15.50 10.99 -5.58
CA LEU A 197 14.70 11.39 -6.74
C LEU A 197 15.51 11.40 -8.04
N ASP A 198 14.90 10.84 -9.09
CA ASP A 198 15.31 10.97 -10.48
C ASP A 198 14.43 12.02 -11.19
N GLY A 199 15.08 13.06 -11.73
CA GLY A 199 14.40 14.13 -12.47
C GLY A 199 13.71 13.67 -13.75
N GLU A 200 14.21 12.62 -14.42
CA GLU A 200 13.53 12.05 -15.60
C GLU A 200 12.26 11.30 -15.21
N GLU A 201 12.30 10.56 -14.10
CA GLU A 201 11.11 9.89 -13.58
C GLU A 201 10.02 10.87 -13.14
N LEU A 202 10.41 12.01 -12.54
CA LEU A 202 9.47 13.08 -12.18
C LEU A 202 8.67 13.59 -13.39
N ILE A 203 9.29 13.73 -14.57
CA ILE A 203 8.61 14.17 -15.80
C ILE A 203 7.64 13.10 -16.29
N ARG A 204 8.08 11.83 -16.32
CA ARG A 204 7.22 10.71 -16.74
C ARG A 204 5.98 10.63 -15.85
N LEU A 205 6.16 10.79 -14.54
CA LEU A 205 5.05 10.79 -13.58
C LEU A 205 4.17 12.04 -13.64
N ALA A 206 4.74 13.20 -13.99
CA ALA A 206 3.95 14.42 -14.22
C ALA A 206 2.95 14.22 -15.37
N ALA A 207 3.33 13.47 -16.42
CA ALA A 207 2.42 13.12 -17.51
C ALA A 207 1.32 12.11 -17.10
N LEU A 208 1.56 11.33 -16.05
CA LEU A 208 0.62 10.35 -15.49
C LEU A 208 -0.19 10.88 -14.30
N SER A 209 -0.08 12.17 -13.99
CA SER A 209 -0.69 12.77 -12.81
C SER A 209 -1.41 14.06 -13.19
N PRO A 210 -2.42 14.51 -12.40
CA PRO A 210 -2.97 15.84 -12.56
C PRO A 210 -1.86 16.89 -12.54
N ILE A 211 -1.87 17.84 -13.48
CA ILE A 211 -0.81 18.85 -13.61
C ILE A 211 -0.61 19.65 -12.31
N ALA A 212 -1.69 19.89 -11.56
CA ALA A 212 -1.65 20.55 -10.26
C ALA A 212 -0.77 19.82 -9.22
N TRP A 213 -0.62 18.50 -9.32
CA TRP A 213 0.29 17.75 -8.44
C TRP A 213 1.75 18.06 -8.78
N ALA A 214 2.08 18.16 -10.06
CA ALA A 214 3.42 18.55 -10.51
C ALA A 214 3.75 20.00 -10.10
N GLN A 215 2.79 20.92 -10.22
CA GLN A 215 2.94 22.33 -9.78
C GLN A 215 3.25 22.41 -8.28
N ARG A 216 2.47 21.72 -7.44
CA ARG A 216 2.70 21.67 -5.99
C ARG A 216 4.00 20.96 -5.62
N LEU A 217 4.31 19.83 -6.27
CA LEU A 217 5.51 19.06 -6.00
C LEU A 217 6.78 19.86 -6.33
N GLY A 218 6.79 20.54 -7.47
CA GLY A 218 7.92 21.38 -7.86
C GLY A 218 8.19 22.49 -6.84
N TYR A 219 7.14 23.19 -6.40
CA TYR A 219 7.23 24.21 -5.34
C TYR A 219 7.74 23.63 -4.02
N LEU A 220 7.16 22.51 -3.55
CA LEU A 220 7.54 21.91 -2.27
C LEU A 220 8.98 21.36 -2.29
N LEU A 221 9.44 20.82 -3.41
CA LEU A 221 10.83 20.38 -3.56
C LEU A 221 11.80 21.57 -3.56
N GLU A 222 11.44 22.71 -4.16
CA GLU A 222 12.26 23.92 -4.09
C GLU A 222 12.29 24.49 -2.67
N LEU A 223 11.15 24.48 -1.96
CA LEU A 223 11.05 24.89 -0.56
C LEU A 223 12.03 24.15 0.35
N VAL A 224 12.24 22.84 0.12
CA VAL A 224 13.16 22.00 0.90
C VAL A 224 14.58 21.92 0.33
N GLY A 225 14.94 22.82 -0.60
CA GLY A 225 16.31 22.91 -1.12
C GLY A 225 16.67 21.86 -2.19
N ALA A 226 15.67 21.17 -2.76
CA ALA A 226 15.85 20.14 -3.80
C ALA A 226 15.74 20.70 -5.23
N GLN A 227 15.97 21.99 -5.46
CA GLN A 227 15.85 22.65 -6.78
C GLN A 227 16.67 21.99 -7.90
N LYS A 228 17.79 21.34 -7.56
CA LYS A 228 18.61 20.60 -8.54
C LYS A 228 17.86 19.44 -9.20
N LYS A 229 16.83 18.90 -8.54
CA LYS A 229 16.01 17.78 -9.04
C LYS A 229 14.85 18.26 -9.92
N THR A 230 14.46 19.53 -9.83
CA THR A 230 13.18 20.02 -10.37
C THR A 230 13.30 20.82 -11.66
N ALA A 231 14.50 21.13 -12.15
CA ALA A 231 14.70 21.95 -13.35
C ALA A 231 13.93 21.45 -14.60
N LYS A 232 13.92 20.13 -14.84
CA LYS A 232 13.18 19.56 -15.97
C LYS A 232 11.65 19.60 -15.76
N LEU A 233 11.20 19.46 -14.51
CA LEU A 233 9.80 19.59 -14.13
C LEU A 233 9.30 21.03 -14.32
N ALA A 234 10.11 22.03 -13.97
CA ALA A 234 9.82 23.44 -14.22
C ALA A 234 9.64 23.73 -15.71
N LYS A 235 10.54 23.20 -16.55
CA LYS A 235 10.41 23.30 -18.01
C LYS A 235 9.13 22.65 -18.52
N PHE A 236 8.83 21.42 -18.07
CA PHE A 236 7.60 20.71 -18.42
C PHE A 236 6.34 21.52 -18.07
N ILE A 237 6.29 22.12 -16.88
CA ILE A 237 5.15 22.95 -16.46
C ILE A 237 5.06 24.21 -17.31
N SER A 238 6.18 24.89 -17.57
CA SER A 238 6.21 26.08 -18.41
C SER A 238 5.74 25.81 -19.84
N GLU A 239 6.13 24.68 -20.44
CA GLU A 239 5.71 24.27 -21.79
C GLU A 239 4.23 23.90 -21.85
N LYS A 240 3.70 23.28 -20.80
CA LYS A 240 2.27 22.98 -20.70
C LYS A 240 1.42 24.22 -20.42
N ASN A 241 2.02 25.27 -19.86
CA ASN A 241 1.38 26.52 -19.47
C ASN A 241 0.02 26.31 -18.76
N PRO A 242 -0.03 25.52 -17.67
CA PRO A 242 -1.28 25.25 -16.98
C PRO A 242 -1.80 26.48 -16.25
N GLU A 243 -3.11 26.49 -15.95
CA GLU A 243 -3.69 27.49 -15.06
C GLU A 243 -3.00 27.48 -13.68
N PRO A 244 -2.95 28.65 -13.01
CA PRO A 244 -2.47 28.72 -11.64
C PRO A 244 -3.30 27.83 -10.72
N THR A 245 -2.64 27.12 -9.80
CA THR A 245 -3.33 26.28 -8.81
C THR A 245 -2.95 26.67 -7.39
N PRO A 246 -3.89 26.69 -6.43
CA PRO A 246 -3.55 26.91 -5.04
C PRO A 246 -2.73 25.75 -4.47
N LEU A 247 -1.81 26.09 -3.57
CA LEU A 247 -1.04 25.10 -2.82
C LEU A 247 -1.98 24.24 -1.95
N THR A 248 -2.94 24.87 -1.27
CA THR A 248 -4.04 24.22 -0.53
C THR A 248 -5.39 24.63 -1.11
N PRO A 249 -6.07 23.77 -1.90
CA PRO A 249 -7.35 24.12 -2.54
C PRO A 249 -8.50 24.46 -1.60
N SER A 250 -8.46 23.97 -0.36
CA SER A 250 -9.51 24.22 0.65
C SER A 250 -9.38 25.57 1.36
N ARG A 251 -8.34 26.37 1.07
CA ARG A 251 -8.13 27.70 1.65
C ARG A 251 -8.39 28.80 0.62
N PRO A 252 -8.83 30.00 1.04
CA PRO A 252 -8.98 31.15 0.15
C PRO A 252 -7.70 31.45 -0.63
N PHE A 253 -7.82 31.93 -1.87
CA PHE A 253 -6.68 32.27 -2.72
C PHE A 253 -6.94 33.49 -3.63
N GLU A 254 -8.02 34.23 -3.39
CA GLU A 254 -8.32 35.47 -4.10
C GLU A 254 -7.24 36.52 -3.82
N GLY A 255 -6.79 37.23 -4.86
CA GLY A 255 -5.74 38.25 -4.76
C GLY A 255 -4.31 37.71 -4.60
N ILE A 256 -4.12 36.38 -4.51
CA ILE A 256 -2.78 35.80 -4.41
C ILE A 256 -2.15 35.73 -5.81
N SER A 257 -0.95 36.30 -5.92
CA SER A 257 -0.18 36.22 -7.16
C SER A 257 0.44 34.84 -7.35
N GLN A 258 0.43 34.36 -8.58
CA GLN A 258 1.11 33.11 -8.92
C GLN A 258 2.63 33.23 -8.79
N LEU A 259 3.25 32.22 -8.21
CA LEU A 259 4.69 32.07 -8.17
C LEU A 259 5.16 31.25 -9.38
N LYS A 260 6.08 31.84 -10.16
CA LYS A 260 6.80 31.18 -11.24
C LYS A 260 8.03 30.45 -10.66
N PRO A 261 8.51 29.35 -11.27
CA PRO A 261 8.03 28.76 -12.53
C PRO A 261 6.81 27.82 -12.35
N TRP A 262 6.36 27.58 -11.12
CA TRP A 262 5.39 26.52 -10.82
C TRP A 262 3.93 26.86 -11.15
N ASN A 263 3.59 28.12 -11.43
CA ASN A 263 2.20 28.59 -11.52
C ASN A 263 1.40 28.20 -10.25
N ILE A 264 1.99 28.42 -9.07
CA ILE A 264 1.36 28.06 -7.80
C ILE A 264 0.89 29.32 -7.06
N LEU A 265 -0.33 29.30 -6.50
CA LEU A 265 -0.81 30.32 -5.58
C LEU A 265 -0.46 29.86 -4.15
N VAL A 266 0.58 30.45 -3.55
CA VAL A 266 1.07 30.08 -2.21
C VAL A 266 0.13 30.65 -1.16
N ASN A 267 -0.97 29.93 -0.90
CA ASN A 267 -2.06 30.35 -0.01
C ASN A 267 -1.99 29.75 1.40
N THR A 268 -0.87 29.13 1.73
CA THR A 268 -0.53 28.69 3.09
C THR A 268 0.97 28.74 3.26
N LEU A 269 1.42 29.01 4.48
CA LEU A 269 2.77 28.68 4.89
C LEU A 269 2.88 27.16 5.03
N VAL A 270 4.04 26.62 4.67
CA VAL A 270 4.41 25.22 4.87
C VAL A 270 5.76 25.21 5.57
N GLU A 271 5.87 24.47 6.66
CA GLU A 271 7.09 24.34 7.45
C GLU A 271 7.56 22.88 7.41
N ALA A 272 8.84 22.66 7.08
CA ALA A 272 9.44 21.34 7.10
C ALA A 272 10.26 21.18 8.38
N ASP A 273 10.10 20.03 9.04
CA ASP A 273 10.87 19.64 10.22
C ASP A 273 12.19 18.99 9.76
N ILE A 274 13.23 19.81 9.55
CA ILE A 274 14.55 19.40 9.07
C ILE A 274 15.60 19.53 10.18
#